data_AF-A0A1I6UHB4-F1
#
_entry.id   AF-A0A1I6UHB4-F1
#
_cell.length_a   1.000
_cell.length_b   1.000
_cell.length_c   1.000
_cell.angle_alpha   90.00
_cell.angle_beta   90.00
_cell.angle_gamma   90.00
#
_symmetry.space_group_name_H-M   'P 1'
#
loop_
_entity.id
_entity.type
_entity.pdbx_description
1 polymer ?
#
loop_
_entity_poly.entity_id
_entity_poly.type
_entity_poly.pdbx_seq_one_letter_code
_entity_poly.pdbx_strand_id
1 'polypeptide(L)'
;MITDKDLEKIRDYSFEVHCSKVKIFQKQGIVLEGYGIIKMNDYGVFFIEFICLEKKNIPHIDWSISFPEDSLDESQKLYLEAISLTGTIFETEGFRVALQTIFLNKSSVHHILLEKIRTIESIKTSHDHFYIEFNQNVNIPRNKNNSVVSTLGSGSFAWNESIINLDEDNLKVRIVDDHGSKKFISIEGSINPEIILDCLTFYLGFCSGILLQPYYSTYMISKQKIITLYSTNKLYLQKSYVPAIAPKLSNKEFRDGEFHFNILRNSIRLHAKNPKHFLSIFAQWRRVWLSFNSEQDITNLALTTAIEGLLNDIFIPIFKKSKVDSALERDIIEIKKIIDDLEIDVVYKDKLQHSISYLKNITANKALILLAEVGILSKKETDSWKKLRNEVAHPKVRSNNLSKKYKEKENFIACLNLFNSLILQALNYSGPRNYFSPIKEAEIHLFNSKNLDE
;
A
#
# COMPACT_ATOMS: atom_id res chain seq x y z
N MET A 1 -12.53 -22.31 17.73
CA MET A 1 -11.45 -22.69 16.79
C MET A 1 -12.03 -22.57 15.39
N ILE A 2 -11.31 -21.93 14.46
CA ILE A 2 -11.73 -21.84 13.06
C ILE A 2 -11.49 -23.20 12.39
N THR A 3 -12.54 -23.76 11.78
CA THR A 3 -12.48 -25.09 11.14
C THR A 3 -12.23 -24.99 9.63
N ASP A 4 -11.83 -26.09 8.98
CA ASP A 4 -11.66 -26.12 7.52
C ASP A 4 -12.97 -25.78 6.78
N LYS A 5 -14.13 -26.16 7.34
CA LYS A 5 -15.45 -25.78 6.81
C LYS A 5 -15.70 -24.28 6.90
N ASP A 6 -15.20 -23.62 7.94
CA ASP A 6 -15.29 -22.16 8.05
C ASP A 6 -14.41 -21.49 6.98
N LEU A 7 -13.23 -22.06 6.70
CA LEU A 7 -12.34 -21.58 5.62
C LEU A 7 -12.97 -21.76 4.24
N GLU A 8 -13.65 -22.88 3.98
CA GLU A 8 -14.43 -23.07 2.75
C GLU A 8 -15.50 -21.99 2.59
N LYS A 9 -16.28 -21.72 3.65
CA LYS A 9 -17.27 -20.63 3.64
C LYS A 9 -16.66 -19.26 3.40
N ILE A 10 -15.46 -18.99 3.89
CA ILE A 10 -14.75 -17.73 3.65
C ILE A 10 -14.33 -17.63 2.18
N ARG A 11 -13.80 -18.70 1.59
CA ARG A 11 -13.42 -18.76 0.16
C ARG A 11 -14.63 -18.52 -0.74
N ASP A 12 -15.79 -19.03 -0.35
CA ASP A 12 -17.06 -18.91 -1.08
C ASP A 12 -17.89 -17.69 -0.66
N TYR A 13 -17.37 -16.84 0.23
CA TYR A 13 -18.03 -15.62 0.74
C TYR A 13 -19.38 -15.86 1.43
N SER A 14 -19.60 -17.05 1.97
CA SER A 14 -20.82 -17.47 2.69
C SER A 14 -20.61 -17.60 4.20
N PHE A 15 -19.51 -17.04 4.72
CA PHE A 15 -19.21 -17.11 6.15
C PHE A 15 -20.23 -16.33 6.96
N GLU A 16 -20.79 -17.00 7.97
CA GLU A 16 -21.71 -16.45 8.95
C GLU A 16 -21.47 -17.11 10.31
N VAL A 17 -21.37 -16.30 11.36
CA VAL A 17 -21.25 -16.77 12.74
C VAL A 17 -22.09 -15.93 13.68
N HIS A 18 -22.92 -16.61 14.48
CA HIS A 18 -23.71 -15.99 15.54
C HIS A 18 -22.87 -15.79 16.80
N CYS A 19 -22.92 -14.59 17.36
CA CYS A 19 -22.22 -14.18 18.55
C CYS A 19 -23.22 -13.95 19.70
N SER A 20 -23.05 -14.71 20.78
CA SER A 20 -23.87 -14.59 22.00
C SER A 20 -23.57 -13.31 22.78
N LYS A 21 -22.34 -12.81 22.67
CA LYS A 21 -21.87 -11.57 23.29
C LYS A 21 -21.06 -10.80 22.29
N VAL A 22 -21.32 -9.50 22.20
CA VAL A 22 -20.58 -8.53 21.40
C VAL A 22 -20.37 -7.30 22.27
N LYS A 23 -19.13 -6.85 22.37
CA LYS A 23 -18.72 -5.65 23.08
C LYS A 23 -17.94 -4.76 22.12
N ILE A 24 -18.41 -3.54 21.91
CA ILE A 24 -17.72 -2.49 21.14
C ILE A 24 -17.32 -1.39 22.13
N PHE A 25 -16.06 -0.98 22.13
CA PHE A 25 -15.58 -0.02 23.12
C PHE A 25 -14.41 0.84 22.63
N GLN A 26 -14.26 2.01 23.25
CA GLN A 26 -13.03 2.80 23.23
C GLN A 26 -12.31 2.60 24.57
N LYS A 27 -10.96 2.66 24.59
CA LYS A 27 -10.19 2.52 25.84
C LYS A 27 -10.58 3.55 26.89
N GLN A 28 -10.90 4.76 26.45
CA GLN A 28 -11.35 5.88 27.28
C GLN A 28 -12.57 6.53 26.61
N GLY A 29 -13.72 5.85 26.60
CA GLY A 29 -14.91 6.38 25.96
C GLY A 29 -16.12 5.47 26.02
N ILE A 30 -16.82 5.36 24.89
CA ILE A 30 -18.08 4.62 24.81
C ILE A 30 -17.88 3.12 25.02
N VAL A 31 -18.93 2.47 25.54
CA VAL A 31 -19.06 1.01 25.57
C VAL A 31 -20.47 0.63 25.12
N LEU A 32 -20.55 -0.25 24.13
CA LEU A 32 -21.78 -0.81 23.59
C LEU A 32 -21.76 -2.33 23.77
N GLU A 33 -22.81 -2.90 24.34
CA GLU A 33 -22.90 -4.33 24.61
C GLU A 33 -24.20 -4.92 24.07
N GLY A 34 -24.14 -6.17 23.64
CA GLY A 34 -25.28 -6.87 23.06
C GLY A 34 -24.88 -8.18 22.42
N TYR A 35 -25.57 -8.54 21.33
CA TYR A 35 -25.32 -9.76 20.56
C TYR A 35 -25.37 -9.43 19.06
N GLY A 36 -24.94 -10.37 18.21
CA GLY A 36 -24.93 -10.08 16.78
C GLY A 36 -24.49 -11.25 15.91
N ILE A 37 -24.39 -10.98 14.62
CA ILE A 37 -23.97 -11.95 13.62
C ILE A 37 -22.84 -11.33 12.79
N ILE A 38 -21.68 -11.97 12.77
CA ILE A 38 -20.58 -11.60 11.87
C ILE A 38 -20.78 -12.36 10.56
N LYS A 39 -20.80 -11.64 9.44
CA LYS A 39 -21.03 -12.22 8.12
C LYS A 39 -20.23 -11.52 7.04
N MET A 40 -20.03 -12.21 5.92
CA MET A 40 -19.48 -11.64 4.70
C MET A 40 -20.59 -11.29 3.73
N ASN A 41 -20.47 -10.15 3.05
CA ASN A 41 -21.37 -9.81 1.95
C ASN A 41 -20.87 -10.39 0.61
N ASP A 42 -21.69 -10.25 -0.43
CA ASP A 42 -21.37 -10.72 -1.78
C ASP A 42 -20.12 -10.09 -2.38
N TYR A 43 -19.64 -8.96 -1.87
CA TYR A 43 -18.42 -8.29 -2.31
C TYR A 43 -17.16 -8.74 -1.56
N GLY A 44 -17.31 -9.61 -0.56
CA GLY A 44 -16.24 -10.16 0.26
C GLY A 44 -15.87 -9.33 1.48
N VAL A 45 -16.71 -8.38 1.87
CA VAL A 45 -16.51 -7.50 3.03
C VAL A 45 -17.20 -8.10 4.25
N PHE A 46 -16.46 -8.24 5.35
CA PHE A 46 -16.99 -8.58 6.66
C PHE A 46 -17.77 -7.41 7.24
N PHE A 47 -18.90 -7.74 7.85
CA PHE A 47 -19.67 -6.82 8.66
C PHE A 47 -20.30 -7.56 9.83
N ILE A 48 -20.67 -6.82 10.87
CA ILE A 48 -21.47 -7.33 11.97
C ILE A 48 -22.84 -6.67 11.95
N GLU A 49 -23.88 -7.50 12.01
CA GLU A 49 -25.22 -7.09 12.41
C GLU A 49 -25.30 -7.14 13.92
N PHE A 50 -25.10 -5.97 14.54
CA PHE A 50 -25.01 -5.83 15.99
C PHE A 50 -26.34 -5.33 16.55
N ILE A 51 -26.93 -6.12 17.43
CA ILE A 51 -28.09 -5.75 18.23
C ILE A 51 -27.57 -5.25 19.58
N CYS A 52 -27.49 -3.94 19.70
CA CYS A 52 -27.05 -3.24 20.89
C CYS A 52 -28.17 -3.21 21.93
N LEU A 53 -27.89 -3.72 23.13
CA LEU A 53 -28.81 -3.74 24.25
C LEU A 53 -28.44 -2.70 25.31
N GLU A 54 -27.15 -2.54 25.58
CA GLU A 54 -26.63 -1.62 26.58
C GLU A 54 -25.68 -0.61 25.94
N LYS A 55 -25.78 0.65 26.37
CA LYS A 55 -24.94 1.77 25.93
C LYS A 55 -24.44 2.50 27.18
N LYS A 56 -23.12 2.67 27.30
CA LYS A 56 -22.47 3.32 28.44
C LYS A 56 -21.55 4.44 27.94
N ASN A 57 -21.43 5.51 28.74
CA ASN A 57 -20.58 6.67 28.48
C ASN A 57 -20.86 7.41 27.15
N ILE A 58 -22.13 7.45 26.70
CA ILE A 58 -22.48 8.19 25.49
C ILE A 58 -22.53 9.70 25.79
N PRO A 59 -21.79 10.55 25.07
CA PRO A 59 -21.86 12.00 25.23
C PRO A 59 -23.26 12.54 24.93
N HIS A 60 -23.70 13.54 25.70
CA HIS A 60 -25.01 14.18 25.55
C HIS A 60 -25.03 15.12 24.33
N ILE A 61 -25.51 14.66 23.17
CA ILE A 61 -25.65 15.46 21.94
C ILE A 61 -26.94 15.11 21.16
N ASP A 62 -27.52 16.10 20.48
CA ASP A 62 -28.96 16.16 20.16
C ASP A 62 -29.48 15.33 18.95
N TRP A 63 -28.66 14.76 18.04
CA TRP A 63 -29.24 14.15 16.81
C TRP A 63 -28.60 12.85 16.31
N SER A 64 -27.30 12.85 15.98
CA SER A 64 -26.59 11.65 15.53
C SER A 64 -25.11 11.77 15.86
N ILE A 65 -24.52 10.70 16.42
CA ILE A 65 -23.13 10.70 16.85
C ILE A 65 -22.40 9.57 16.13
N SER A 66 -21.27 9.90 15.51
CA SER A 66 -20.38 8.93 14.86
C SER A 66 -19.12 8.77 15.69
N PHE A 67 -18.71 7.53 15.91
CA PHE A 67 -17.48 7.19 16.62
C PHE A 67 -16.52 6.43 15.70
N PRO A 68 -15.19 6.70 15.79
CA PRO A 68 -14.60 7.87 16.44
C PRO A 68 -15.07 9.20 15.81
N GLU A 69 -14.97 10.29 16.57
CA GLU A 69 -15.24 11.64 16.04
C GLU A 69 -14.10 12.07 15.11
N ASP A 70 -12.85 11.82 15.54
CA ASP A 70 -11.67 11.92 14.70
C ASP A 70 -11.06 10.52 14.47
N SER A 71 -11.14 10.02 13.24
CA SER A 71 -10.57 8.72 12.89
C SER A 71 -9.04 8.70 12.83
N LEU A 72 -8.38 9.86 12.90
CA LEU A 72 -6.92 9.96 12.96
C LEU A 72 -6.38 9.96 14.39
N ASP A 73 -7.26 10.11 15.39
CA ASP A 73 -6.91 10.06 16.80
C ASP A 73 -6.95 8.61 17.32
N GLU A 74 -5.77 8.02 17.52
CA GLU A 74 -5.62 6.66 18.05
C GLU A 74 -6.28 6.47 19.43
N SER A 75 -6.44 7.54 20.22
CA SER A 75 -7.10 7.45 21.54
C SER A 75 -8.60 7.16 21.42
N GLN A 76 -9.21 7.56 20.29
CA GLN A 76 -10.63 7.34 19.99
C GLN A 76 -10.89 6.03 19.24
N LYS A 77 -9.85 5.24 18.96
CA LYS A 77 -9.98 3.98 18.21
C LYS A 77 -10.98 3.04 18.87
N LEU A 78 -11.89 2.51 18.05
CA LEU A 78 -12.88 1.51 18.47
C LEU A 78 -12.30 0.11 18.38
N TYR A 79 -12.67 -0.70 19.36
CA TYR A 79 -12.36 -2.12 19.49
C TYR A 79 -13.67 -2.92 19.55
N LEU A 80 -13.66 -4.13 19.03
CA LEU A 80 -14.75 -5.09 19.12
C LEU A 80 -14.22 -6.43 19.61
N GLU A 81 -14.89 -6.97 20.62
CA GLU A 81 -14.73 -8.33 21.14
C GLU A 81 -16.07 -9.05 21.01
N ALA A 82 -16.09 -10.19 20.32
CA ALA A 82 -17.29 -10.99 20.12
C ALA A 82 -17.05 -12.46 20.45
N ILE A 83 -18.01 -13.08 21.14
CA ILE A 83 -17.96 -14.49 21.55
C ILE A 83 -19.03 -15.25 20.79
N SER A 84 -18.60 -16.19 19.94
CA SER A 84 -19.52 -17.05 19.17
C SER A 84 -20.34 -17.99 20.06
N LEU A 85 -21.41 -18.57 19.51
CA LEU A 85 -22.14 -19.66 20.18
C LEU A 85 -21.26 -20.88 20.50
N THR A 86 -20.16 -21.06 19.77
CA THR A 86 -19.17 -22.14 19.99
C THR A 86 -18.04 -21.73 20.94
N GLY A 87 -18.10 -20.54 21.53
CA GLY A 87 -17.09 -20.03 22.46
C GLY A 87 -15.82 -19.48 21.80
N THR A 88 -15.80 -19.30 20.47
CA THR A 88 -14.67 -18.68 19.76
C THR A 88 -14.71 -17.18 19.96
N ILE A 89 -13.56 -16.59 20.33
CA ILE A 89 -13.41 -15.14 20.51
C ILE A 89 -12.92 -14.52 19.21
N PHE A 90 -13.64 -13.50 18.75
CA PHE A 90 -13.32 -12.67 17.60
C PHE A 90 -12.98 -11.26 18.06
N GLU A 91 -11.88 -10.73 17.57
CA GLU A 91 -11.37 -9.40 17.89
C GLU A 91 -11.17 -8.58 16.62
N THR A 92 -11.52 -7.29 16.67
CA THR A 92 -11.20 -6.34 15.60
C THR A 92 -11.13 -4.92 16.14
N GLU A 93 -10.57 -4.03 15.35
CA GLU A 93 -10.33 -2.64 15.72
C GLU A 93 -10.35 -1.73 14.49
N GLY A 94 -10.50 -0.41 14.71
CA GLY A 94 -10.35 0.59 13.65
C GLY A 94 -11.55 0.72 12.71
N PHE A 95 -12.78 0.49 13.20
CA PHE A 95 -14.02 0.67 12.44
C PHE A 95 -14.80 1.90 12.94
N ARG A 96 -15.91 2.21 12.27
CA ARG A 96 -16.80 3.34 12.62
C ARG A 96 -18.19 2.86 13.01
N VAL A 97 -18.81 3.53 13.97
CA VAL A 97 -20.18 3.27 14.41
C VAL A 97 -20.96 4.57 14.49
N ALA A 98 -22.12 4.61 13.85
CA ALA A 98 -23.07 5.71 13.99
C ALA A 98 -24.22 5.30 14.93
N LEU A 99 -24.48 6.14 15.92
CA LEU A 99 -25.61 6.03 16.85
C LEU A 99 -26.62 7.14 16.55
N GLN A 100 -27.90 6.77 16.51
CA GLN A 100 -29.00 7.72 16.40
C GLN A 100 -29.55 8.03 17.79
N THR A 101 -29.73 9.31 18.11
CA THR A 101 -30.12 9.77 19.45
C THR A 101 -31.46 9.19 19.92
N ILE A 102 -32.40 8.95 18.99
CA ILE A 102 -33.73 8.39 19.27
C ILE A 102 -33.66 6.96 19.85
N PHE A 103 -32.57 6.23 19.59
CA PHE A 103 -32.38 4.86 20.07
C PHE A 103 -31.37 4.73 21.22
N LEU A 104 -30.98 5.84 21.86
CA LEU A 104 -30.03 5.79 22.98
C LEU A 104 -30.56 4.96 24.16
N ASN A 105 -31.84 5.12 24.49
CA ASN A 105 -32.47 4.42 25.61
C ASN A 105 -33.19 3.12 25.20
N LYS A 106 -33.01 2.67 23.96
CA LYS A 106 -33.66 1.49 23.40
C LYS A 106 -32.64 0.54 22.79
N SER A 107 -33.04 -0.71 22.59
CA SER A 107 -32.26 -1.61 21.75
C SER A 107 -32.18 -1.06 20.31
N SER A 108 -31.03 -1.23 19.67
CA SER A 108 -30.78 -0.72 18.32
C SER A 108 -29.98 -1.70 17.48
N VAL A 109 -30.22 -1.67 16.17
CA VAL A 109 -29.53 -2.53 15.19
C VAL A 109 -28.52 -1.70 14.42
N HIS A 110 -27.27 -2.15 14.36
CA HIS A 110 -26.18 -1.50 13.66
C HIS A 110 -25.54 -2.46 12.66
N HIS A 111 -25.28 -1.97 11.46
CA HIS A 111 -24.50 -2.68 10.45
C HIS A 111 -23.11 -2.03 10.41
N ILE A 112 -22.10 -2.74 10.87
CA ILE A 112 -20.75 -2.19 11.04
C ILE A 112 -19.81 -2.95 10.13
N LEU A 113 -19.19 -2.26 9.18
CA LEU A 113 -18.18 -2.83 8.29
C LEU A 113 -16.88 -3.05 9.06
N LEU A 114 -16.25 -4.20 8.85
CA LEU A 114 -15.03 -4.62 9.52
C LEU A 114 -13.94 -4.80 8.46
N GLU A 115 -12.74 -4.26 8.67
CA GLU A 115 -11.63 -4.47 7.73
C GLU A 115 -11.06 -5.89 7.85
N LYS A 116 -10.98 -6.41 9.07
CA LYS A 116 -10.50 -7.75 9.39
C LYS A 116 -11.08 -8.21 10.71
N ILE A 117 -11.10 -9.52 10.96
CA ILE A 117 -11.42 -10.12 12.27
C ILE A 117 -10.31 -11.10 12.65
N ARG A 118 -9.95 -11.15 13.92
CA ARG A 118 -8.85 -11.94 14.46
C ARG A 118 -9.34 -12.94 15.50
N THR A 119 -8.69 -14.08 15.55
CA THR A 119 -8.86 -15.07 16.62
C THR A 119 -7.51 -15.55 17.07
N ILE A 120 -7.33 -15.70 18.38
CA ILE A 120 -6.09 -16.16 19.00
C ILE A 120 -6.31 -17.54 19.58
N GLU A 121 -5.46 -18.49 19.18
CA GLU A 121 -5.50 -19.88 19.63
C GLU A 121 -4.17 -20.23 20.32
N SER A 122 -4.24 -21.01 21.41
CA SER A 122 -3.03 -21.56 22.04
C SER A 122 -2.60 -22.84 21.32
N ILE A 123 -1.34 -22.96 20.95
CA ILE A 123 -0.77 -24.10 20.21
C ILE A 123 0.48 -24.66 20.91
N LYS A 124 0.81 -25.92 20.62
CA LYS A 124 1.97 -26.60 21.22
C LYS A 124 3.28 -26.31 20.49
N THR A 125 3.22 -25.94 19.21
CA THR A 125 4.38 -25.71 18.35
C THR A 125 4.94 -24.29 18.50
N SER A 126 6.26 -24.16 18.35
CA SER A 126 7.02 -22.92 18.63
C SER A 126 7.75 -22.35 17.41
N HIS A 127 7.49 -22.84 16.20
CA HIS A 127 8.17 -22.33 15.01
C HIS A 127 7.39 -21.15 14.43
N ASP A 128 8.07 -20.02 14.31
CA ASP A 128 7.54 -18.84 13.66
C ASP A 128 7.25 -19.14 12.19
N HIS A 129 5.98 -18.96 11.81
CA HIS A 129 5.51 -19.23 10.47
C HIS A 129 4.36 -18.30 10.15
N PHE A 130 4.40 -17.71 8.95
CA PHE A 130 3.31 -16.89 8.46
C PHE A 130 2.77 -17.46 7.15
N TYR A 131 1.45 -17.66 7.11
CA TYR A 131 0.74 -18.24 5.98
C TYR A 131 -0.40 -17.33 5.56
N ILE A 132 -0.59 -17.17 4.25
CA ILE A 132 -1.57 -16.24 3.66
C ILE A 132 -2.26 -16.93 2.50
N GLU A 133 -3.60 -16.89 2.44
CA GLU A 133 -4.38 -17.30 1.27
C GLU A 133 -5.01 -16.10 0.55
N PHE A 134 -5.02 -16.14 -0.79
CA PHE A 134 -5.54 -15.08 -1.64
C PHE A 134 -6.06 -15.65 -2.97
N ASN A 135 -6.84 -14.85 -3.72
CA ASN A 135 -7.51 -15.33 -4.94
C ASN A 135 -6.93 -14.76 -6.25
N GLN A 136 -6.09 -13.73 -6.17
CA GLN A 136 -5.59 -13.00 -7.35
C GLN A 136 -4.58 -13.82 -8.16
N ASN A 137 -4.53 -13.58 -9.46
CA ASN A 137 -3.50 -14.17 -10.33
C ASN A 137 -2.20 -13.37 -10.17
N VAL A 138 -1.13 -14.04 -9.76
CA VAL A 138 0.20 -13.44 -9.66
C VAL A 138 1.04 -13.85 -10.87
N ASN A 139 1.62 -12.87 -11.54
CA ASN A 139 2.47 -13.09 -12.70
C ASN A 139 3.92 -12.80 -12.28
N ILE A 140 4.61 -13.84 -11.81
CA ILE A 140 5.99 -13.80 -11.31
C ILE A 140 6.78 -14.99 -11.87
N PRO A 141 8.13 -14.94 -11.90
CA PRO A 141 8.94 -16.09 -12.26
C PRO A 141 8.67 -17.29 -11.34
N ARG A 142 8.65 -18.50 -11.90
CA ARG A 142 8.46 -19.76 -11.19
C ARG A 142 9.77 -20.53 -11.25
N ASN A 143 10.35 -20.84 -10.09
CA ASN A 143 11.68 -21.46 -9.98
C ASN A 143 11.63 -22.82 -9.27
N LYS A 144 10.43 -23.34 -8.95
CA LYS A 144 10.25 -24.72 -8.51
C LYS A 144 9.18 -25.44 -9.31
N ASN A 145 9.52 -26.65 -9.73
CA ASN A 145 8.63 -27.61 -10.36
C ASN A 145 8.12 -28.58 -9.30
N ASN A 146 6.81 -28.67 -9.14
CA ASN A 146 6.18 -29.61 -8.22
C ASN A 146 5.57 -30.78 -9.00
N SER A 147 5.59 -31.97 -8.40
CA SER A 147 4.97 -33.17 -8.95
C SER A 147 3.84 -33.66 -8.06
N VAL A 148 2.74 -34.10 -8.68
CA VAL A 148 1.63 -34.78 -8.01
C VAL A 148 1.50 -36.16 -8.63
N VAL A 149 1.50 -37.21 -7.81
CA VAL A 149 1.26 -38.58 -8.25
C VAL A 149 -0.09 -39.01 -7.72
N SER A 150 -1.01 -39.35 -8.61
CA SER A 150 -2.32 -39.85 -8.24
C SER A 150 -2.21 -41.25 -7.64
N THR A 151 -3.22 -41.65 -6.87
CA THR A 151 -3.34 -43.02 -6.33
C THR A 151 -3.49 -44.07 -7.43
N LEU A 152 -3.80 -43.66 -8.67
CA LEU A 152 -3.87 -44.50 -9.86
C LEU A 152 -2.55 -44.52 -10.66
N GLY A 153 -1.48 -43.90 -10.14
CA GLY A 153 -0.13 -43.91 -10.72
C GLY A 153 0.11 -42.85 -11.81
N SER A 154 -0.87 -42.02 -12.14
CA SER A 154 -0.67 -40.90 -13.08
C SER A 154 0.02 -39.72 -12.40
N GLY A 155 1.09 -39.20 -13.02
CA GLY A 155 1.85 -38.05 -12.52
C GLY A 155 1.55 -36.77 -13.30
N SER A 156 1.48 -35.63 -12.62
CA SER A 156 1.51 -34.30 -13.25
C SER A 156 2.67 -33.48 -12.70
N PHE A 157 3.20 -32.57 -13.52
CA PHE A 157 4.30 -31.67 -13.16
C PHE A 157 3.91 -30.23 -13.51
N ALA A 158 4.16 -29.29 -12.60
CA ALA A 158 3.83 -27.89 -12.81
C ALA A 158 4.87 -26.95 -12.18
N TRP A 159 5.29 -25.94 -12.95
CA TRP A 159 6.04 -24.78 -12.46
C TRP A 159 5.08 -23.81 -11.79
N ASN A 160 4.59 -24.16 -10.61
CA ASN A 160 3.53 -23.44 -9.91
C ASN A 160 4.01 -22.75 -8.61
N GLU A 161 5.31 -22.85 -8.31
CA GLU A 161 5.89 -22.31 -7.08
C GLU A 161 7.11 -21.42 -7.35
N SER A 162 7.19 -20.35 -6.58
CA SER A 162 8.36 -19.47 -6.49
C SER A 162 8.90 -19.57 -5.07
N ILE A 163 10.17 -19.92 -4.92
CA ILE A 163 10.90 -19.88 -3.65
C ILE A 163 11.87 -18.71 -3.70
N ILE A 164 11.76 -17.81 -2.74
CA ILE A 164 12.63 -16.66 -2.58
C ILE A 164 13.34 -16.82 -1.25
N ASN A 165 14.65 -17.06 -1.32
CA ASN A 165 15.51 -17.07 -0.14
C ASN A 165 16.01 -15.64 0.11
N LEU A 166 15.90 -15.19 1.36
CA LEU A 166 16.43 -13.95 1.87
C LEU A 166 17.41 -14.31 2.99
N ASP A 167 18.58 -14.80 2.60
CA ASP A 167 19.57 -15.37 3.53
C ASP A 167 20.05 -14.34 4.55
N GLU A 168 20.22 -13.08 4.16
CA GLU A 168 20.59 -11.98 5.07
C GLU A 168 19.53 -11.71 6.14
N ASP A 169 18.26 -11.99 5.84
CA ASP A 169 17.12 -11.75 6.74
C ASP A 169 16.69 -13.05 7.47
N ASN A 170 17.31 -14.19 7.17
CA ASN A 170 16.88 -15.53 7.59
C ASN A 170 15.40 -15.82 7.27
N LEU A 171 14.93 -15.34 6.11
CA LEU A 171 13.56 -15.55 5.66
C LEU A 171 13.52 -16.42 4.40
N LYS A 172 12.50 -17.26 4.31
CA LYS A 172 12.17 -18.00 3.10
C LYS A 172 10.72 -17.79 2.75
N VAL A 173 10.47 -17.20 1.58
CA VAL A 173 9.13 -16.93 1.07
C VAL A 173 8.81 -17.91 -0.04
N ARG A 174 7.67 -18.59 0.07
CA ARG A 174 7.15 -19.50 -0.94
C ARG A 174 5.83 -18.93 -1.45
N ILE A 175 5.71 -18.73 -2.75
CA ILE A 175 4.49 -18.24 -3.40
C ILE A 175 3.99 -19.34 -4.33
N VAL A 176 2.82 -19.91 -4.02
CA VAL A 176 2.26 -21.06 -4.72
C VAL A 176 0.96 -20.66 -5.41
N ASP A 177 0.81 -21.10 -6.66
CA ASP A 177 -0.43 -20.96 -7.44
C ASP A 177 -0.86 -22.33 -7.96
N ASP A 178 -1.65 -23.06 -7.18
CA ASP A 178 -2.04 -24.43 -7.49
C ASP A 178 -3.19 -24.51 -8.51
N HIS A 179 -3.03 -23.82 -9.64
CA HIS A 179 -3.83 -23.89 -10.86
C HIS A 179 -5.33 -24.16 -10.65
N GLY A 180 -5.95 -23.39 -9.75
CA GLY A 180 -7.40 -23.40 -9.50
C GLY A 180 -7.85 -23.99 -8.16
N SER A 181 -6.99 -24.67 -7.39
CA SER A 181 -7.37 -25.19 -6.07
C SER A 181 -7.21 -24.12 -4.98
N LYS A 182 -5.99 -23.61 -4.79
CA LYS A 182 -5.61 -22.64 -3.75
C LYS A 182 -4.37 -21.85 -4.19
N LYS A 183 -4.32 -20.58 -3.82
CA LYS A 183 -3.09 -19.77 -3.93
C LYS A 183 -2.72 -19.28 -2.56
N PHE A 184 -1.44 -19.42 -2.24
CA PHE A 184 -0.96 -19.07 -0.91
C PHE A 184 0.48 -18.59 -0.92
N ILE A 185 0.81 -17.84 0.12
CA ILE A 185 2.16 -17.46 0.47
C ILE A 185 2.48 -18.10 1.81
N SER A 186 3.63 -18.78 1.91
CA SER A 186 4.15 -19.25 3.19
C SER A 186 5.54 -18.67 3.44
N ILE A 187 5.77 -18.22 4.66
CA ILE A 187 6.98 -17.53 5.08
C ILE A 187 7.51 -18.27 6.31
N GLU A 188 8.75 -18.72 6.19
CA GLU A 188 9.53 -19.29 7.28
C GLU A 188 10.52 -18.23 7.79
N GLY A 189 10.63 -18.09 9.11
CA GLY A 189 11.49 -17.12 9.79
C GLY A 189 10.72 -16.03 10.53
N SER A 190 11.44 -15.28 11.38
CA SER A 190 10.82 -14.33 12.31
C SER A 190 10.75 -12.93 11.68
N ILE A 191 9.56 -12.51 11.30
CA ILE A 191 9.28 -11.14 10.84
C ILE A 191 7.87 -10.74 11.26
N ASN A 192 7.67 -9.44 11.52
CA ASN A 192 6.34 -8.89 11.80
C ASN A 192 5.40 -9.15 10.60
N PRO A 193 4.25 -9.81 10.81
CA PRO A 193 3.28 -10.13 9.75
C PRO A 193 2.77 -8.92 8.96
N GLU A 194 2.57 -7.78 9.62
CA GLU A 194 2.05 -6.57 8.97
C GLU A 194 3.12 -5.98 8.04
N ILE A 195 4.38 -5.93 8.50
CA ILE A 195 5.52 -5.44 7.70
C ILE A 195 5.72 -6.31 6.44
N ILE A 196 5.77 -7.63 6.60
CA ILE A 196 5.99 -8.53 5.47
C ILE A 196 4.80 -8.53 4.52
N LEU A 197 3.57 -8.37 5.02
CA LEU A 197 2.38 -8.25 4.18
C LEU A 197 2.43 -6.98 3.32
N ASP A 198 2.86 -5.84 3.87
CA ASP A 198 3.03 -4.60 3.09
C ASP A 198 4.12 -4.77 2.02
N CYS A 199 5.26 -5.37 2.38
CA CYS A 199 6.34 -5.66 1.43
C CYS A 199 5.89 -6.60 0.30
N LEU A 200 5.14 -7.66 0.62
CA LEU A 200 4.60 -8.60 -0.36
C LEU A 200 3.53 -7.96 -1.24
N THR A 201 2.66 -7.15 -0.65
CA THR A 201 1.61 -6.41 -1.37
C THR A 201 2.24 -5.46 -2.37
N PHE A 202 3.24 -4.69 -1.94
CA PHE A 202 4.00 -3.81 -2.81
C PHE A 202 4.72 -4.59 -3.91
N TYR A 203 5.47 -5.64 -3.56
CA TYR A 203 6.22 -6.45 -4.52
C TYR A 203 5.31 -7.06 -5.61
N LEU A 204 4.26 -7.78 -5.20
CA LEU A 204 3.33 -8.42 -6.14
C LEU A 204 2.57 -7.38 -6.96
N GLY A 205 2.28 -6.22 -6.39
CA GLY A 205 1.59 -5.18 -7.11
C GLY A 205 2.44 -4.38 -8.07
N PHE A 206 3.67 -4.09 -7.69
CA PHE A 206 4.62 -3.42 -8.56
C PHE A 206 5.06 -4.31 -9.72
N CYS A 207 5.19 -5.62 -9.48
CA CYS A 207 5.69 -6.56 -10.48
C CYS A 207 4.62 -7.35 -11.25
N SER A 208 3.45 -7.63 -10.66
CA SER A 208 2.35 -8.33 -11.32
C SER A 208 1.11 -7.46 -11.56
N GLY A 209 1.10 -6.22 -11.07
CA GLY A 209 -0.01 -5.30 -11.28
C GLY A 209 -1.21 -5.51 -10.36
N ILE A 210 -1.12 -6.34 -9.32
CA ILE A 210 -2.25 -6.66 -8.43
C ILE A 210 -2.15 -5.95 -7.07
N LEU A 211 -3.27 -5.59 -6.44
CA LEU A 211 -3.24 -5.19 -5.03
C LEU A 211 -3.56 -6.42 -4.17
N LEU A 212 -2.54 -7.07 -3.59
CA LEU A 212 -2.72 -8.28 -2.79
C LEU A 212 -3.83 -8.08 -1.74
N GLN A 213 -4.85 -8.92 -1.82
CA GLN A 213 -5.98 -8.96 -0.90
C GLN A 213 -6.11 -10.38 -0.36
N PRO A 214 -5.44 -10.67 0.77
CA PRO A 214 -5.67 -11.89 1.51
C PRO A 214 -7.14 -11.96 1.92
N TYR A 215 -7.70 -13.16 2.02
CA TYR A 215 -8.95 -13.39 2.75
C TYR A 215 -8.70 -14.10 4.09
N TYR A 216 -7.53 -14.74 4.22
CA TYR A 216 -7.14 -15.53 5.37
C TYR A 216 -5.63 -15.47 5.58
N SER A 217 -5.21 -15.36 6.83
CA SER A 217 -3.82 -15.60 7.23
C SER A 217 -3.73 -16.28 8.58
N THR A 218 -2.63 -17.00 8.79
CA THR A 218 -2.25 -17.51 10.10
C THR A 218 -0.82 -17.15 10.42
N TYR A 219 -0.61 -16.60 11.61
CA TYR A 219 0.70 -16.33 12.15
C TYR A 219 0.92 -17.14 13.42
N MET A 220 1.97 -17.94 13.45
CA MET A 220 2.39 -18.68 14.63
C MET A 220 3.53 -17.93 15.29
N ILE A 221 3.37 -17.56 16.56
CA ILE A 221 4.39 -16.91 17.39
C ILE A 221 4.27 -17.37 18.83
N SER A 222 5.37 -17.73 19.49
CA SER A 222 5.41 -17.95 20.95
C SER A 222 4.26 -18.80 21.52
N LYS A 223 3.96 -19.97 20.90
CA LYS A 223 2.86 -20.89 21.29
C LYS A 223 1.45 -20.32 21.10
N GLN A 224 1.31 -19.23 20.36
CA GLN A 224 0.04 -18.69 19.92
C GLN A 224 -0.07 -18.80 18.40
N LYS A 225 -1.28 -19.07 17.94
CA LYS A 225 -1.68 -19.01 16.54
C LYS A 225 -2.70 -17.89 16.42
N ILE A 226 -2.32 -16.84 15.71
CA ILE A 226 -3.19 -15.72 15.38
C ILE A 226 -3.76 -16.00 14.00
N ILE A 227 -5.07 -16.16 13.92
CA ILE A 227 -5.81 -16.29 12.67
C ILE A 227 -6.40 -14.93 12.35
N THR A 228 -6.18 -14.42 11.14
CA THR A 228 -6.81 -13.19 10.66
C THR A 228 -7.63 -13.48 9.42
N LEU A 229 -8.90 -13.08 9.44
CA LEU A 229 -9.80 -13.09 8.28
C LEU A 229 -9.94 -11.66 7.80
N TYR A 230 -9.73 -11.42 6.51
CA TYR A 230 -9.68 -10.08 5.95
C TYR A 230 -10.88 -9.84 5.05
N SER A 231 -11.44 -8.64 5.14
CA SER A 231 -12.33 -8.14 4.12
C SER A 231 -11.58 -7.99 2.81
N THR A 232 -12.20 -8.47 1.75
CA THR A 232 -11.74 -8.31 0.38
C THR A 232 -12.72 -7.44 -0.39
N ASN A 233 -12.27 -6.90 -1.50
CA ASN A 233 -13.11 -6.19 -2.44
C ASN A 233 -13.04 -6.88 -3.80
N LYS A 234 -14.09 -7.66 -4.13
CA LYS A 234 -14.19 -8.38 -5.41
C LYS A 234 -14.00 -7.48 -6.64
N LEU A 235 -14.42 -6.21 -6.57
CA LEU A 235 -14.22 -5.26 -7.67
C LEU A 235 -12.74 -4.99 -7.93
N TYR A 236 -11.88 -5.14 -6.92
CA TYR A 236 -10.44 -4.93 -7.03
C TYR A 236 -9.67 -6.22 -7.32
N LEU A 237 -10.25 -7.40 -7.06
CA LEU A 237 -9.62 -8.68 -7.39
C LEU A 237 -9.38 -8.85 -8.90
N GLN A 238 -10.25 -8.24 -9.72
CA GLN A 238 -10.16 -8.27 -11.18
C GLN A 238 -9.40 -7.08 -11.76
N LYS A 239 -9.06 -6.06 -10.96
CA LYS A 239 -8.31 -4.90 -11.43
C LYS A 239 -6.84 -5.27 -11.62
N SER A 240 -6.29 -4.82 -12.74
CA SER A 240 -4.86 -4.85 -13.00
C SER A 240 -4.32 -3.43 -13.16
N TYR A 241 -3.08 -3.28 -12.72
CA TYR A 241 -2.19 -2.15 -12.95
C TYR A 241 -1.09 -2.60 -13.90
N VAL A 242 -0.45 -1.67 -14.60
CA VAL A 242 0.64 -2.04 -15.51
C VAL A 242 1.90 -2.42 -14.71
N PRO A 243 2.42 -3.65 -14.85
CA PRO A 243 3.55 -4.12 -14.04
C PRO A 243 4.85 -3.41 -14.47
N ALA A 244 5.59 -2.85 -13.52
CA ALA A 244 6.82 -2.12 -13.82
C ALA A 244 8.01 -3.05 -14.13
N ILE A 245 7.90 -4.33 -13.79
CA ILE A 245 8.93 -5.36 -13.98
C ILE A 245 8.36 -6.48 -14.85
N ALA A 246 9.15 -6.94 -15.82
CA ALA A 246 8.76 -8.06 -16.66
C ALA A 246 8.80 -9.37 -15.84
N PRO A 247 7.78 -10.23 -15.92
CA PRO A 247 7.70 -11.46 -15.14
C PRO A 247 8.68 -12.53 -15.63
N LYS A 248 9.02 -12.52 -16.92
CA LYS A 248 9.93 -13.48 -17.55
C LYS A 248 10.67 -12.78 -18.67
N LEU A 249 11.95 -13.10 -18.82
CA LEU A 249 12.79 -12.60 -19.89
C LEU A 249 13.47 -13.79 -20.59
N SER A 250 13.56 -13.72 -21.91
CA SER A 250 14.21 -14.75 -22.73
C SER A 250 15.74 -14.68 -22.67
N ASN A 251 16.28 -13.50 -22.30
CA ASN A 251 17.71 -13.26 -22.13
C ASN A 251 18.31 -14.23 -21.10
N LYS A 252 19.44 -14.85 -21.44
CA LYS A 252 20.14 -15.82 -20.58
C LYS A 252 20.51 -15.24 -19.23
N GLU A 253 20.92 -13.97 -19.18
CA GLU A 253 21.35 -13.29 -17.95
C GLU A 253 20.23 -13.16 -16.91
N PHE A 254 18.98 -13.04 -17.36
CA PHE A 254 17.82 -12.77 -16.48
C PHE A 254 16.84 -13.95 -16.43
N ARG A 255 17.25 -15.12 -16.93
CA ARG A 255 16.36 -16.27 -17.10
C ARG A 255 15.91 -16.88 -15.76
N ASP A 256 16.73 -16.77 -14.73
CA ASP A 256 16.45 -17.31 -13.39
C ASP A 256 15.35 -16.54 -12.64
N GLY A 257 15.04 -15.30 -13.06
CA GLY A 257 14.07 -14.44 -12.41
C GLY A 257 14.58 -13.72 -11.16
N GLU A 258 15.87 -13.81 -10.82
CA GLU A 258 16.40 -13.20 -9.59
C GLU A 258 16.26 -11.67 -9.57
N PHE A 259 16.39 -11.04 -10.74
CA PHE A 259 16.13 -9.61 -10.91
C PHE A 259 14.72 -9.20 -10.44
N HIS A 260 13.75 -10.10 -10.52
CA HIS A 260 12.37 -9.84 -10.11
C HIS A 260 12.25 -9.98 -8.59
N PHE A 261 12.86 -11.01 -7.99
CA PHE A 261 12.84 -11.25 -6.55
C PHE A 261 13.61 -10.20 -5.75
N ASN A 262 14.60 -9.54 -6.37
CA ASN A 262 15.34 -8.43 -5.74
C ASN A 262 14.45 -7.26 -5.35
N ILE A 263 13.28 -7.06 -5.98
CA ILE A 263 12.31 -6.05 -5.54
C ILE A 263 11.81 -6.34 -4.13
N LEU A 264 11.46 -7.60 -3.83
CA LEU A 264 11.02 -8.00 -2.48
C LEU A 264 12.15 -7.86 -1.46
N ARG A 265 13.36 -8.33 -1.81
CA ARG A 265 14.55 -8.22 -0.93
C ARG A 265 14.87 -6.76 -0.60
N ASN A 266 14.89 -5.91 -1.61
CA ASN A 266 15.15 -4.49 -1.44
C ASN A 266 14.05 -3.78 -0.64
N SER A 267 12.79 -4.20 -0.81
CA SER A 267 11.67 -3.67 -0.03
C SER A 267 11.81 -3.98 1.46
N ILE A 268 12.12 -5.24 1.80
CA ILE A 268 12.33 -5.67 3.20
C ILE A 268 13.52 -4.95 3.81
N ARG A 269 14.66 -4.89 3.09
CA ARG A 269 15.86 -4.16 3.52
C ARG A 269 15.61 -2.66 3.71
N LEU A 270 14.87 -2.03 2.79
CA LEU A 270 14.53 -0.62 2.90
C LEU A 270 13.62 -0.37 4.10
N HIS A 271 12.61 -1.22 4.32
CA HIS A 271 11.76 -1.11 5.51
C HIS A 271 12.59 -1.24 6.79
N ALA A 272 13.51 -2.21 6.87
CA ALA A 272 14.35 -2.40 8.05
C ALA A 272 15.29 -1.20 8.32
N LYS A 273 15.89 -0.62 7.28
CA LYS A 273 16.85 0.49 7.41
C LYS A 273 16.18 1.86 7.55
N ASN A 274 15.11 2.10 6.80
CA ASN A 274 14.38 3.37 6.77
C ASN A 274 12.88 3.13 6.51
N PRO A 275 12.11 2.78 7.56
CA PRO A 275 10.68 2.47 7.44
C PRO A 275 9.88 3.60 6.78
N LYS A 276 10.22 4.86 7.07
CA LYS A 276 9.52 6.03 6.52
C LYS A 276 9.61 6.09 5.00
N HIS A 277 10.77 5.78 4.44
CA HIS A 277 10.95 5.77 2.98
C HIS A 277 10.12 4.65 2.33
N PHE A 278 10.17 3.43 2.88
CA PHE A 278 9.35 2.33 2.36
C PHE A 278 7.85 2.65 2.47
N LEU A 279 7.39 3.15 3.63
CA LEU A 279 5.99 3.50 3.82
C LEU A 279 5.53 4.61 2.85
N SER A 280 6.40 5.58 2.54
CA SER A 280 6.12 6.57 1.50
C SER A 280 5.97 5.91 0.13
N ILE A 281 6.92 5.05 -0.29
CA ILE A 281 6.83 4.29 -1.54
C ILE A 281 5.52 3.51 -1.62
N PHE A 282 5.22 2.72 -0.58
CA PHE A 282 4.04 1.89 -0.53
C PHE A 282 2.75 2.72 -0.61
N ALA A 283 2.66 3.81 0.16
CA ALA A 283 1.49 4.68 0.18
C ALA A 283 1.26 5.37 -1.18
N GLN A 284 2.32 5.93 -1.78
CA GLN A 284 2.21 6.60 -3.07
C GLN A 284 1.90 5.60 -4.20
N TRP A 285 2.54 4.42 -4.20
CA TRP A 285 2.22 3.36 -5.17
C TRP A 285 0.77 2.89 -5.04
N ARG A 286 0.31 2.60 -3.82
CA ARG A 286 -1.07 2.17 -3.55
C ARG A 286 -2.08 3.22 -4.01
N ARG A 287 -1.81 4.50 -3.78
CA ARG A 287 -2.66 5.61 -4.27
C ARG A 287 -2.78 5.59 -5.80
N VAL A 288 -1.66 5.47 -6.51
CA VAL A 288 -1.66 5.41 -7.98
C VAL A 288 -2.43 4.17 -8.45
N TRP A 289 -2.17 3.00 -7.85
CA TRP A 289 -2.86 1.74 -8.17
C TRP A 289 -4.38 1.87 -8.02
N LEU A 290 -4.86 2.41 -6.90
CA LEU A 290 -6.29 2.60 -6.63
C LEU A 290 -6.94 3.54 -7.66
N SER A 291 -6.21 4.59 -8.07
CA SER A 291 -6.69 5.56 -9.05
C SER A 291 -6.68 5.05 -10.48
N PHE A 292 -5.88 4.03 -10.82
CA PHE A 292 -5.54 3.67 -12.21
C PHE A 292 -6.72 3.37 -13.13
N ASN A 293 -7.84 2.89 -12.56
CA ASN A 293 -9.08 2.60 -13.28
C ASN A 293 -10.19 3.64 -13.04
N SER A 294 -9.82 4.85 -12.60
CA SER A 294 -10.72 5.99 -12.42
C SER A 294 -10.70 6.90 -13.66
N GLU A 295 -11.48 7.97 -13.64
CA GLU A 295 -11.39 9.04 -14.65
C GLU A 295 -9.96 9.54 -14.81
N GLN A 296 -9.54 9.81 -16.06
CA GLN A 296 -8.16 10.16 -16.40
C GLN A 296 -7.61 11.32 -15.55
N ASP A 297 -8.47 12.29 -15.22
CA ASP A 297 -8.09 13.47 -14.43
C ASP A 297 -7.73 13.10 -13.00
N ILE A 298 -8.48 12.16 -12.42
CA ILE A 298 -8.22 11.61 -11.08
C ILE A 298 -6.89 10.84 -11.12
N THR A 299 -6.68 10.02 -12.15
CA THR A 299 -5.45 9.24 -12.32
C THR A 299 -4.23 10.13 -12.54
N ASN A 300 -4.35 11.18 -13.37
CA ASN A 300 -3.31 12.17 -13.61
C ASN A 300 -2.95 12.93 -12.32
N LEU A 301 -3.96 13.35 -11.56
CA LEU A 301 -3.74 14.04 -10.28
C LEU A 301 -3.08 13.10 -9.27
N ALA A 302 -3.56 11.87 -9.12
CA ALA A 302 -2.99 10.88 -8.23
C ALA A 302 -1.52 10.58 -8.59
N LEU A 303 -1.20 10.40 -9.88
CA LEU A 303 0.16 10.13 -10.35
C LEU A 303 1.10 11.33 -10.12
N THR A 304 0.68 12.53 -10.51
CA THR A 304 1.53 13.73 -10.38
C THR A 304 1.78 14.11 -8.94
N THR A 305 0.79 13.96 -8.05
CA THR A 305 0.95 14.18 -6.61
C THR A 305 1.72 13.05 -5.92
N ALA A 306 1.61 11.80 -6.39
CA ALA A 306 2.43 10.70 -5.89
C ALA A 306 3.91 10.91 -6.20
N ILE A 307 4.24 11.41 -7.40
CA ILE A 307 5.60 11.83 -7.75
C ILE A 307 6.10 12.93 -6.80
N GLU A 308 5.28 13.96 -6.54
CA GLU A 308 5.63 15.01 -5.55
C GLU A 308 5.87 14.43 -4.16
N GLY A 309 5.03 13.48 -3.72
CA GLY A 309 5.18 12.79 -2.44
C GLY A 309 6.53 12.09 -2.32
N LEU A 310 6.92 11.28 -3.31
CA LEU A 310 8.23 10.61 -3.30
C LEU A 310 9.39 11.61 -3.30
N LEU A 311 9.29 12.69 -4.08
CA LEU A 311 10.31 13.73 -4.11
C LEU A 311 10.46 14.40 -2.75
N ASN A 312 9.35 14.77 -2.10
CA ASN A 312 9.36 15.47 -0.80
C ASN A 312 9.83 14.56 0.34
N ASP A 313 9.42 13.29 0.34
CA ASP A 313 9.67 12.38 1.44
C ASP A 313 11.06 11.75 1.37
N ILE A 314 11.62 11.57 0.16
CA ILE A 314 12.85 10.80 -0.06
C ILE A 314 13.94 11.68 -0.68
N PHE A 315 13.72 12.21 -1.89
CA PHE A 315 14.81 12.77 -2.71
C PHE A 315 15.24 14.18 -2.29
N ILE A 316 14.30 15.07 -2.00
CA ILE A 316 14.59 16.43 -1.54
C ILE A 316 15.37 16.41 -0.21
N PRO A 317 15.00 15.60 0.80
CA PRO A 317 15.80 15.43 2.01
C PRO A 317 17.24 14.96 1.74
N ILE A 318 17.45 14.05 0.79
CA ILE A 318 18.78 13.59 0.38
C ILE A 318 19.58 14.76 -0.20
N PHE A 319 19.03 15.45 -1.21
CA PHE A 319 19.73 16.57 -1.86
C PHE A 319 19.99 17.76 -0.93
N LYS A 320 19.12 18.03 0.03
CA LYS A 320 19.35 19.06 1.04
C LYS A 320 20.56 18.77 1.93
N LYS A 321 20.91 17.49 2.10
CA LYS A 321 22.10 17.07 2.85
C LYS A 321 23.35 17.01 1.96
N SER A 322 23.25 16.42 0.77
CA SER A 322 24.42 16.18 -0.09
C SER A 322 24.84 17.37 -0.94
N LYS A 323 23.91 18.30 -1.27
CA LYS A 323 24.16 19.43 -2.18
C LYS A 323 23.95 20.80 -1.52
N VAL A 324 24.56 21.02 -0.35
CA VAL A 324 24.55 22.33 0.33
C VAL A 324 25.39 23.33 -0.45
N ASP A 325 24.75 24.33 -1.04
CA ASP A 325 25.42 25.44 -1.73
C ASP A 325 25.88 26.49 -0.70
N SER A 326 27.09 26.29 -0.18
CA SER A 326 27.68 27.17 0.84
C SER A 326 27.95 28.60 0.32
N ALA A 327 27.99 28.81 -0.99
CA ALA A 327 28.10 30.15 -1.57
C ALA A 327 26.74 30.83 -1.55
N LEU A 328 25.70 30.16 -2.05
CA LEU A 328 24.32 30.67 -2.00
C LEU A 328 23.86 30.98 -0.57
N GLU A 329 24.22 30.15 0.42
CA GLU A 329 23.86 30.45 1.82
C GLU A 329 24.53 31.72 2.35
N ARG A 330 25.79 31.98 1.95
CA ARG A 330 26.47 33.24 2.29
C ARG A 330 25.84 34.43 1.60
N ASP A 331 25.53 34.30 0.31
CA ASP A 331 24.86 35.35 -0.47
C ASP A 331 23.48 35.68 0.11
N ILE A 332 22.70 34.67 0.52
CA ILE A 332 21.41 34.87 1.19
C ILE A 332 21.57 35.68 2.49
N ILE A 333 22.60 35.41 3.28
CA ILE A 333 22.87 36.14 4.53
C ILE A 333 23.24 37.60 4.21
N GLU A 334 24.08 37.81 3.20
CA GLU A 334 24.51 39.15 2.79
C GLU A 334 23.35 39.98 2.22
N ILE A 335 22.55 39.40 1.32
CA ILE A 335 21.36 40.05 0.75
C ILE A 335 20.37 40.42 1.85
N LYS A 336 20.18 39.56 2.85
CA LYS A 336 19.29 39.85 3.98
C LYS A 336 19.75 41.06 4.80
N LYS A 337 21.06 41.21 5.04
CA LYS A 337 21.62 42.40 5.70
C LYS A 337 21.34 43.66 4.90
N ILE A 338 21.54 43.61 3.57
CA ILE A 338 21.23 44.73 2.68
C ILE A 338 19.74 45.10 2.78
N ILE A 339 18.84 44.11 2.82
CA ILE A 339 17.40 44.34 2.96
C ILE A 339 17.04 44.96 4.32
N ASP A 340 17.71 44.54 5.40
CA ASP A 340 17.54 45.12 6.74
C ASP A 340 17.88 46.62 6.75
N ASP A 341 18.91 47.02 6.00
CA ASP A 341 19.38 48.41 5.93
C ASP A 341 18.53 49.32 5.02
N LEU A 342 17.60 48.77 4.21
CA LEU A 342 16.76 49.57 3.31
C LEU A 342 15.81 50.49 4.09
N GLU A 343 15.62 51.74 3.68
CA GLU A 343 14.63 52.64 4.28
C GLU A 343 13.24 52.44 3.64
N ILE A 344 12.63 51.27 3.87
CA ILE A 344 11.29 50.91 3.38
C ILE A 344 10.42 50.34 4.52
N ASP A 345 9.11 50.28 4.28
CA ASP A 345 8.14 49.72 5.23
C ASP A 345 8.50 48.27 5.64
N VAL A 346 8.33 47.98 6.93
CA VAL A 346 8.69 46.70 7.56
C VAL A 346 7.98 45.51 6.91
N VAL A 347 6.72 45.66 6.49
CA VAL A 347 5.96 44.59 5.82
C VAL A 347 6.61 44.22 4.49
N TYR A 348 7.18 45.19 3.76
CA TYR A 348 7.91 44.91 2.52
C TYR A 348 9.28 44.29 2.78
N LYS A 349 9.99 44.72 3.83
CA LYS A 349 11.24 44.05 4.27
C LYS A 349 11.00 42.58 4.58
N ASP A 350 9.98 42.28 5.40
CA ASP A 350 9.65 40.92 5.80
C ASP A 350 9.35 40.04 4.59
N LYS A 351 8.58 40.55 3.63
CA LYS A 351 8.28 39.84 2.36
C LYS A 351 9.53 39.58 1.53
N LEU A 352 10.43 40.56 1.41
CA LEU A 352 11.69 40.40 0.68
C LEU A 352 12.60 39.37 1.35
N GLN A 353 12.77 39.45 2.67
CA GLN A 353 13.57 38.50 3.44
C GLN A 353 13.04 37.07 3.33
N HIS A 354 11.72 36.90 3.43
CA HIS A 354 11.09 35.60 3.20
C HIS A 354 11.40 35.10 1.79
N SER A 355 11.19 35.94 0.76
CA SER A 355 11.41 35.57 -0.64
C SER A 355 12.85 35.14 -0.92
N ILE A 356 13.85 35.84 -0.38
CA ILE A 356 15.27 35.48 -0.51
C ILE A 356 15.58 34.17 0.21
N SER A 357 14.94 33.92 1.36
CA SER A 357 15.09 32.65 2.09
C SER A 357 14.60 31.44 1.28
N TYR A 358 13.67 31.64 0.33
CA TYR A 358 13.19 30.54 -0.52
C TYR A 358 14.23 30.08 -1.56
N LEU A 359 15.27 30.86 -1.87
CA LEU A 359 16.25 30.50 -2.90
C LEU A 359 17.01 29.21 -2.59
N LYS A 360 17.25 28.90 -1.31
CA LYS A 360 17.87 27.64 -0.88
C LYS A 360 16.93 26.43 -0.92
N ASN A 361 15.63 26.64 -1.11
CA ASN A 361 14.67 25.53 -1.10
C ASN A 361 14.75 24.73 -2.40
N ILE A 362 14.97 23.42 -2.27
CA ILE A 362 14.88 22.48 -3.39
C ILE A 362 13.40 22.16 -3.60
N THR A 363 12.84 22.68 -4.70
CA THR A 363 11.48 22.38 -5.14
C THR A 363 11.42 21.03 -5.86
N ALA A 364 10.22 20.45 -5.99
CA ALA A 364 10.01 19.21 -6.74
C ALA A 364 10.58 19.28 -8.18
N ASN A 365 10.35 20.40 -8.88
CA ASN A 365 10.91 20.59 -10.22
C ASN A 365 12.44 20.63 -10.21
N LYS A 366 13.07 21.28 -9.21
CA LYS A 366 14.54 21.29 -9.08
C LYS A 366 15.07 19.89 -8.78
N ALA A 367 14.40 19.13 -7.91
CA ALA A 367 14.77 17.74 -7.60
C ALA A 367 14.71 16.83 -8.83
N LEU A 368 13.69 16.97 -9.69
CA LEU A 368 13.60 16.21 -10.93
C LEU A 368 14.72 16.55 -11.91
N ILE A 369 15.09 17.83 -12.03
CA ILE A 369 16.24 18.26 -12.85
C ILE A 369 17.53 17.62 -12.33
N LEU A 370 17.78 17.66 -11.01
CA LEU A 370 18.94 17.02 -10.40
C LEU A 370 18.98 15.51 -10.68
N LEU A 371 17.84 14.82 -10.60
CA LEU A 371 17.73 13.40 -10.93
C LEU A 371 17.96 13.11 -12.42
N ALA A 372 17.61 14.04 -13.30
CA ALA A 372 17.90 13.94 -14.73
C ALA A 372 19.38 14.16 -15.05
N GLU A 373 20.05 15.09 -14.34
CA GLU A 373 21.48 15.36 -14.48
C GLU A 373 22.34 14.14 -14.13
N VAL A 374 21.95 13.38 -13.10
CA VAL A 374 22.63 12.13 -12.70
C VAL A 374 22.19 10.91 -13.52
N GLY A 375 21.29 11.09 -14.49
CA GLY A 375 20.86 10.06 -15.43
C GLY A 375 19.87 9.04 -14.90
N ILE A 376 19.21 9.30 -13.75
CA ILE A 376 18.10 8.46 -13.25
C ILE A 376 16.83 8.71 -14.07
N LEU A 377 16.63 9.96 -14.48
CA LEU A 377 15.49 10.40 -15.28
C LEU A 377 15.95 10.99 -16.61
N SER A 378 15.05 10.99 -17.58
CA SER A 378 15.21 11.77 -18.81
C SER A 378 14.63 13.18 -18.65
N LYS A 379 15.17 14.11 -19.45
CA LYS A 379 14.61 15.46 -19.56
C LYS A 379 13.14 15.44 -20.03
N LYS A 380 12.80 14.51 -20.93
CA LYS A 380 11.43 14.33 -21.44
C LYS A 380 10.45 13.99 -20.32
N GLU A 381 10.81 13.08 -19.42
CA GLU A 381 9.99 12.70 -18.27
C GLU A 381 9.75 13.90 -17.34
N THR A 382 10.79 14.67 -17.03
CA THR A 382 10.71 15.87 -16.19
C THR A 382 9.79 16.94 -16.82
N ASP A 383 9.95 17.22 -18.11
CA ASP A 383 9.12 18.18 -18.84
C ASP A 383 7.66 17.72 -18.94
N SER A 384 7.43 16.40 -19.07
CA SER A 384 6.09 15.82 -19.15
C SER A 384 5.36 15.94 -17.82
N TRP A 385 6.04 15.66 -16.71
CA TRP A 385 5.48 15.85 -15.37
C TRP A 385 5.10 17.31 -15.12
N LYS A 386 5.97 18.27 -15.47
CA LYS A 386 5.66 19.69 -15.29
C LYS A 386 4.41 20.11 -16.07
N LYS A 387 4.25 19.63 -17.30
CA LYS A 387 3.05 19.90 -18.12
C LYS A 387 1.81 19.28 -17.48
N LEU A 388 1.86 17.99 -17.17
CA LEU A 388 0.71 17.26 -16.62
C LEU A 388 0.28 17.83 -15.26
N ARG A 389 1.25 18.15 -14.39
CA ARG A 389 1.01 18.75 -13.06
C ARG A 389 0.31 20.10 -13.16
N ASN A 390 0.75 20.95 -14.09
CA ASN A 390 0.14 22.25 -14.32
C ASN A 390 -1.28 22.13 -14.89
N GLU A 391 -1.50 21.16 -15.79
CA GLU A 391 -2.81 20.90 -16.40
C GLU A 391 -3.83 20.44 -15.35
N VAL A 392 -3.45 19.56 -14.42
CA VAL A 392 -4.35 19.12 -13.34
C VAL A 392 -4.51 20.16 -12.23
N ALA A 393 -3.51 21.01 -11.98
CA ALA A 393 -3.59 22.09 -10.99
C ALA A 393 -4.51 23.25 -11.44
N HIS A 394 -4.55 23.50 -12.75
CA HIS A 394 -5.30 24.61 -13.34
C HIS A 394 -6.16 24.09 -14.51
N PRO A 395 -7.27 23.37 -14.22
CA PRO A 395 -8.13 22.80 -15.24
C PRO A 395 -8.68 23.87 -16.16
N LYS A 396 -8.48 23.71 -17.47
CA LYS A 396 -9.04 24.59 -18.51
C LYS A 396 -10.19 23.90 -19.23
N VAL A 397 -11.12 24.68 -19.77
CA VAL A 397 -12.20 24.18 -20.64
C VAL A 397 -11.61 23.28 -21.73
N ARG A 398 -12.10 22.05 -21.81
CA ARG A 398 -11.59 21.04 -22.74
C ARG A 398 -12.24 21.24 -24.11
N SER A 399 -11.45 21.64 -25.10
CA SER A 399 -11.82 21.42 -26.50
C SER A 399 -11.54 19.96 -26.86
N ASN A 400 -12.50 19.32 -27.55
CA ASN A 400 -12.39 17.91 -27.96
C ASN A 400 -11.43 17.78 -29.16
N ASN A 401 -10.14 17.98 -28.91
CA ASN A 401 -9.08 17.84 -29.91
C ASN A 401 -8.31 16.53 -29.68
N LEU A 402 -8.33 15.63 -30.67
CA LEU A 402 -7.62 14.34 -30.65
C LEU A 402 -6.11 14.49 -30.40
N SER A 403 -5.47 15.48 -31.00
CA SER A 403 -4.03 15.75 -30.81
C SER A 403 -3.72 16.10 -29.35
N LYS A 404 -4.61 16.84 -28.68
CA LYS A 404 -4.47 17.21 -27.27
C LYS A 404 -4.61 15.98 -26.37
N LYS A 405 -5.60 15.12 -26.63
CA LYS A 405 -5.78 13.85 -25.89
C LYS A 405 -4.58 12.92 -26.06
N TYR A 406 -4.02 12.86 -27.26
CA TYR A 406 -2.83 12.06 -27.53
C TYR A 406 -1.63 12.55 -26.71
N LYS A 407 -1.36 13.87 -26.75
CA LYS A 407 -0.27 14.48 -25.98
C LYS A 407 -0.44 14.30 -24.46
N GLU A 408 -1.67 14.37 -23.96
CA GLU A 408 -1.98 14.08 -22.55
C GLU A 408 -1.63 12.63 -22.20
N LYS A 409 -2.00 11.67 -23.05
CA LYS A 409 -1.61 10.25 -22.89
C LYS A 409 -0.09 10.08 -22.91
N GLU A 410 0.63 10.75 -23.81
CA GLU A 410 2.10 10.69 -23.83
C GLU A 410 2.72 11.24 -22.54
N ASN A 411 2.22 12.37 -22.05
CA ASN A 411 2.67 12.97 -20.80
C ASN A 411 2.41 12.02 -19.62
N PHE A 412 1.22 11.41 -19.58
CA PHE A 412 0.85 10.42 -18.55
C PHE A 412 1.81 9.23 -18.54
N ILE A 413 2.06 8.61 -19.70
CA ILE A 413 2.98 7.46 -19.81
C ILE A 413 4.41 7.85 -19.40
N ALA A 414 4.88 9.04 -19.78
CA ALA A 414 6.18 9.53 -19.33
C ALA A 414 6.23 9.76 -17.81
N CYS A 415 5.16 10.29 -17.22
CA CYS A 415 5.06 10.42 -15.75
C CYS A 415 5.04 9.06 -15.05
N LEU A 416 4.43 8.05 -15.68
CA LEU A 416 4.39 6.70 -15.13
C LEU A 416 5.78 6.05 -15.12
N ASN A 417 6.53 6.20 -16.21
CA ASN A 417 7.94 5.78 -16.24
C ASN A 417 8.78 6.52 -15.20
N LEU A 418 8.59 7.83 -15.06
CA LEU A 418 9.25 8.65 -14.03
C LEU A 418 8.93 8.10 -12.64
N PHE A 419 7.65 7.87 -12.33
CA PHE A 419 7.21 7.34 -11.04
C PHE A 419 7.86 5.99 -10.72
N ASN A 420 7.89 5.09 -11.71
CA ASN A 420 8.56 3.80 -11.58
C ASN A 420 10.08 3.97 -11.38
N SER A 421 10.74 4.90 -12.09
CA SER A 421 12.17 5.20 -11.90
C SER A 421 12.46 5.68 -10.47
N LEU A 422 11.62 6.54 -9.90
CA LEU A 422 11.77 7.01 -8.51
C LEU A 422 11.66 5.86 -7.51
N ILE A 423 10.66 4.98 -7.69
CA ILE A 423 10.49 3.80 -6.84
C ILE A 423 11.72 2.89 -6.94
N LEU A 424 12.16 2.56 -8.16
CA LEU A 424 13.32 1.70 -8.37
C LEU A 424 14.61 2.29 -7.79
N GLN A 425 14.79 3.61 -7.94
CA GLN A 425 15.92 4.33 -7.33
C GLN A 425 15.87 4.25 -5.80
N ALA A 426 14.70 4.47 -5.20
CA ALA A 426 14.56 4.43 -3.74
C ALA A 426 14.75 3.02 -3.15
N LEU A 427 14.43 1.98 -3.93
CA LEU A 427 14.73 0.59 -3.62
C LEU A 427 16.19 0.19 -3.90
N ASN A 428 17.03 1.10 -4.41
CA ASN A 428 18.39 0.78 -4.87
C ASN A 428 18.40 -0.42 -5.84
N TYR A 429 17.44 -0.45 -6.76
CA TYR A 429 17.28 -1.52 -7.73
C TYR A 429 18.23 -1.35 -8.91
N SER A 430 18.79 -2.46 -9.39
CA SER A 430 19.49 -2.51 -10.67
C SER A 430 19.09 -3.79 -11.41
N GLY A 431 18.66 -3.65 -12.66
CA GLY A 431 18.13 -4.75 -13.45
C GLY A 431 17.12 -4.31 -14.52
N PRO A 432 16.55 -5.27 -15.26
CA PRO A 432 15.58 -5.00 -16.31
C PRO A 432 14.24 -4.54 -15.75
N ARG A 433 13.61 -3.61 -16.46
CA ARG A 433 12.28 -3.07 -16.17
C ARG A 433 11.47 -2.91 -17.45
N ASN A 434 10.16 -2.85 -17.31
CA ASN A 434 9.27 -2.38 -18.37
C ASN A 434 9.38 -0.85 -18.48
N TYR A 435 9.62 -0.37 -19.69
CA TYR A 435 9.59 1.05 -20.04
C TYR A 435 8.47 1.29 -21.03
N PHE A 436 7.47 2.05 -20.60
CA PHE A 436 6.21 2.19 -21.33
C PHE A 436 6.29 3.22 -22.44
N SER A 437 5.58 2.95 -23.53
CA SER A 437 5.44 3.84 -24.69
C SER A 437 3.96 4.05 -25.01
N PRO A 438 3.55 5.24 -25.49
CA PRO A 438 2.15 5.52 -25.82
C PRO A 438 1.63 4.74 -27.06
N ILE A 439 2.53 4.20 -27.89
CA ILE A 439 2.24 3.60 -29.21
C ILE A 439 2.65 2.14 -29.30
N LYS A 440 3.72 1.74 -28.61
CA LYS A 440 4.31 0.40 -28.69
C LYS A 440 4.04 -0.38 -27.41
N GLU A 441 4.18 -1.70 -27.50
CA GLU A 441 4.32 -2.55 -26.31
C GLU A 441 5.50 -2.06 -25.44
N ALA A 442 5.46 -2.40 -24.15
CA ALA A 442 6.50 -2.00 -23.22
C ALA A 442 7.86 -2.56 -23.68
N GLU A 443 8.87 -1.70 -23.69
CA GLU A 443 10.24 -2.08 -24.01
C GLU A 443 10.96 -2.53 -22.72
N ILE A 444 11.91 -3.45 -22.83
CA ILE A 444 12.75 -3.84 -21.69
C ILE A 444 13.98 -2.94 -21.65
N HIS A 445 14.10 -2.12 -20.60
CA HIS A 445 15.27 -1.26 -20.37
C HIS A 445 16.01 -1.74 -19.13
N LEU A 446 17.33 -1.56 -19.10
CA LEU A 446 18.12 -1.77 -17.90
C LEU A 446 18.09 -0.50 -17.04
N PHE A 447 17.60 -0.63 -15.82
CA PHE A 447 17.65 0.42 -14.81
C PHE A 447 18.88 0.19 -13.93
N ASN A 448 19.62 1.25 -13.66
CA ASN A 448 20.79 1.21 -12.77
C ASN A 448 20.61 2.31 -11.73
N SER A 449 20.39 1.91 -10.48
CA SER A 449 20.36 2.84 -9.36
C SER A 449 21.70 3.59 -9.21
N LYS A 450 21.62 4.83 -8.76
CA LYS A 450 22.80 5.69 -8.51
C LYS A 450 22.94 5.99 -7.03
N ASN A 451 24.17 6.17 -6.55
CA ASN A 451 24.37 6.78 -5.23
C ASN A 451 24.04 8.28 -5.34
N LEU A 452 23.18 8.80 -4.46
CA LEU A 452 22.77 10.22 -4.45
C LEU A 452 23.46 11.03 -3.32
N ASP A 453 24.23 10.33 -2.49
CA ASP A 453 25.06 10.94 -1.44
C ASP A 453 26.45 11.36 -1.96
N GLU A 454 26.78 10.99 -3.20
CA GLU A 454 27.96 11.42 -3.98
C GLU A 454 27.55 12.50 -4.99
#